data_AF-A0A6V8L4V0-F1
#
_entry.id   AF-A0A6V8L4V0-F1
#
_cell.length_a   1.000
_cell.length_b   1.000
_cell.length_c   1.000
_cell.angle_alpha   90.00
_cell.angle_beta   90.00
_cell.angle_gamma   90.00
#
_symmetry.space_group_name_H-M   'P 1'
#
loop_
_entity.id
_entity.type
_entity.pdbx_description
1 polymer ?
#
loop_
_entity_poly.entity_id
_entity_poly.type
_entity_poly.pdbx_seq_one_letter_code
_entity_poly.pdbx_strand_id
1 'polypeptide(L)' 'MVALVATGMSNAEIADHLTLSPLTVKTHVNHAMTKLDARDRAQLVVIAYQAGIRGPEASGNSRY' A
#
# COMPACT_ATOMS: atom_id res chain seq x y z
N MET A 1 -4.22 1.05 -4.13
CA MET A 1 -2.89 0.55 -3.70
C MET A 1 -2.32 1.30 -2.49
N VAL A 2 -2.34 2.64 -2.44
CA VAL A 2 -1.83 3.43 -1.28
C VAL A 2 -2.42 2.96 0.06
N ALA A 3 -3.69 2.59 0.08
CA ALA A 3 -4.35 2.00 1.26
C ALA A 3 -3.70 0.71 1.78
N LEU A 4 -3.20 -0.17 0.90
CA LEU A 4 -2.45 -1.38 1.28
C LEU A 4 -1.00 -1.07 1.66
N VAL A 5 -0.42 -0.02 1.09
CA VAL A 5 0.88 0.48 1.56
C VAL A 5 0.76 0.98 2.99
N ALA A 6 -0.34 1.67 3.30
CA ALA A 6 -0.64 2.22 4.63
C ALA A 6 -0.83 1.14 5.71
N THR A 7 -1.16 -0.09 5.34
CA THR A 7 -1.22 -1.22 6.30
C THR A 7 0.14 -1.89 6.53
N GLY A 8 1.21 -1.40 5.91
CA GLY A 8 2.57 -1.93 6.06
C GLY A 8 2.95 -3.02 5.07
N MET A 9 2.03 -3.50 4.22
CA MET A 9 2.28 -4.61 3.29
C MET A 9 3.39 -4.29 2.28
N SER A 10 4.40 -5.16 2.17
CA SER A 10 5.46 -5.05 1.16
C SER A 10 4.91 -5.11 -0.27
N ASN A 11 5.72 -4.73 -1.26
CA ASN A 11 5.30 -4.80 -2.66
C ASN A 11 4.98 -6.24 -3.12
N ALA A 12 5.63 -7.24 -2.51
CA ALA A 12 5.35 -8.65 -2.80
C ALA A 12 4.00 -9.08 -2.22
N GLU A 13 3.68 -8.69 -0.98
CA GLU A 13 2.38 -8.98 -0.36
C GLU A 13 1.23 -8.27 -1.08
N ILE A 14 1.44 -7.02 -1.51
CA ILE A 14 0.47 -6.29 -2.32
C ILE A 14 0.30 -6.94 -3.70
N ALA A 15 1.39 -7.43 -4.30
CA ALA A 15 1.37 -8.12 -5.58
C ALA A 15 0.53 -9.39 -5.51
N ASP A 16 0.72 -10.19 -4.46
CA ASP A 16 -0.06 -11.39 -4.17
C ASP A 16 -1.55 -11.04 -3.95
N HIS A 17 -1.84 -10.08 -3.07
CA HIS A 17 -3.20 -9.64 -2.76
C HIS A 17 -3.96 -9.10 -3.97
N LEU A 18 -3.27 -8.49 -4.94
CA LEU A 18 -3.89 -7.91 -6.14
C LEU A 18 -3.73 -8.80 -7.39
N THR A 19 -3.07 -9.96 -7.27
CA THR A 19 -2.73 -10.83 -8.42
C THR A 19 -1.98 -10.05 -9.52
N LEU A 20 -1.01 -9.23 -9.13
CA LEU A 20 -0.19 -8.40 -10.01
C LEU A 20 1.28 -8.82 -9.94
N SER A 21 2.09 -8.38 -10.90
CA SER A 21 3.55 -8.53 -10.78
C SER A 21 4.12 -7.58 -9.71
N PRO A 22 5.16 -7.98 -8.95
CA PRO A 22 5.84 -7.08 -8.01
C PRO A 22 6.40 -5.81 -8.68
N LEU A 23 6.78 -5.89 -9.95
CA LEU A 23 7.23 -4.75 -10.73
C LEU A 23 6.10 -3.75 -10.99
N THR A 24 4.91 -4.23 -11.35
CA THR A 24 3.71 -3.40 -11.52
C THR A 24 3.39 -2.67 -10.22
N VAL A 25 3.43 -3.38 -9.08
CA VAL A 25 3.25 -2.76 -7.75
C VAL A 25 4.28 -1.66 -7.49
N LYS A 26 5.57 -1.94 -7.72
CA LYS A 26 6.63 -0.96 -7.54
C LYS A 26 6.38 0.31 -8.36
N THR A 27 5.96 0.18 -9.62
CA THR A 27 5.62 1.32 -10.49
C THR A 27 4.49 2.16 -9.91
N HIS A 28 3.40 1.53 -9.46
CA HIS A 28 2.28 2.25 -8.86
C HIS A 28 2.65 2.94 -7.54
N VAL A 29 3.45 2.29 -6.67
CA VAL A 29 3.94 2.89 -5.43
C VAL A 29 4.82 4.10 -5.72
N ASN A 30 5.74 3.99 -6.68
CA ASN A 30 6.60 5.12 -7.09
C ASN A 30 5.77 6.28 -7.63
N HIS A 31 4.80 6.03 -8.51
CA HIS A 31 3.91 7.08 -9.01
C HIS A 31 3.08 7.73 -7.89
N ALA A 32 2.63 6.96 -6.90
CA ALA A 32 1.94 7.52 -5.75
C ALA A 32 2.86 8.42 -4.91
N MET A 33 4.10 7.98 -4.66
CA MET A 33 5.10 8.79 -3.96
C MET A 33 5.37 10.11 -4.70
N THR A 34 5.57 10.06 -6.03
CA THR A 34 5.76 11.27 -6.84
C THR A 34 4.54 12.20 -6.77
N LYS A 35 3.32 11.68 -6.90
CA LYS A 35 2.09 12.49 -6.88
C LYS A 35 1.79 13.12 -5.53
N LEU A 36 2.25 12.51 -4.44
CA LEU A 36 1.99 12.94 -3.07
C LEU A 36 3.21 13.59 -2.42
N ASP A 37 4.26 13.84 -3.19
CA ASP A 37 5.53 14.41 -2.72
C ASP A 37 6.12 13.64 -1.51
N ALA A 38 6.01 12.31 -1.55
CA ALA A 38 6.62 11.43 -0.56
C ALA A 38 8.02 11.04 -1.03
N ARG A 39 9.04 11.34 -0.22
CA ARG A 39 10.45 11.01 -0.52
C ARG A 39 10.77 9.53 -0.38
N ASP A 40 9.98 8.83 0.42
CA ASP A 40 10.13 7.40 0.66
C ASP A 40 8.78 6.77 1.07
N ARG A 41 8.81 5.45 1.17
CA ARG A 41 7.64 4.65 1.51
C ARG A 41 7.10 4.97 2.91
N ALA A 42 7.98 5.24 3.89
CA ALA A 42 7.54 5.55 5.24
C ALA A 42 6.79 6.89 5.26
N GLN A 43 7.27 7.89 4.53
CA GLN A 43 6.54 9.14 4.36
C GLN A 43 5.19 8.94 3.65
N LEU A 44 5.13 8.06 2.63
CA LEU A 44 3.86 7.72 1.98
C LEU A 44 2.85 7.10 2.95
N VAL A 45 3.30 6.25 3.89
CA VAL A 45 2.46 5.69 4.96
C VAL A 45 1.97 6.79 5.90
N VAL A 46 2.84 7.72 6.31
CA VAL A 46 2.48 8.85 7.17
C VAL A 46 1.43 9.74 6.50
N ILE A 47 1.62 10.08 5.22
CA ILE A 47 0.65 10.87 4.45
C ILE A 47 -0.70 10.15 4.37
N ALA A 48 -0.69 8.84 4.09
CA ALA A 48 -1.92 8.05 4.03
C ALA A 48 -2.66 8.03 5.37
N TYR A 49 -1.93 7.88 6.48
CA TYR A 49 -2.49 7.92 7.84
C TYR A 49 -3.11 9.29 8.16
N GLN A 50 -2.40 10.38 7.88
CA GLN A 50 -2.88 11.74 8.08
C GLN A 50 -4.12 12.07 7.21
N ALA A 51 -4.18 11.51 6.00
CA ALA A 51 -5.31 11.65 5.09
C ALA A 51 -6.51 10.73 5.43
N GLY A 52 -6.41 9.92 6.50
CA GLY A 52 -7.47 8.97 6.88
C GLY A 52 -7.62 7.80 5.91
N ILE A 53 -6.66 7.57 5.01
CA ILE A 53 -6.67 6.44 4.08
C ILE A 53 -6.39 5.17 4.89
N ARG A 54 -7.38 4.29 4.99
CA ARG A 54 -7.23 2.97 5.60
C ARG A 54 -7.27 1.90 4.52
N GLY A 55 -6.46 0.86 4.70
CA GLY A 55 -6.60 -0.38 3.93
C GLY A 55 -8.00 -0.99 4.15
N PRO A 56 -8.44 -1.89 3.27
CA PRO A 56 -9.62 -2.71 3.56
C PRO A 56 -9.44 -3.28 4.97
N GLU A 57 -10.45 -3.07 5.83
CA GLU A 57 -10.53 -3.82 7.07
C GLU A 57 -10.42 -5.29 6.71
N ALA A 58 -9.51 -6.00 7.36
CA ALA A 58 -9.45 -7.45 7.24
C ALA A 58 -10.72 -8.01 7.89
N SER A 59 -11.86 -7.90 7.20
CA SER A 59 -13.11 -8.50 7.60
C SER A 59 -12.93 -10.00 7.55
N GLY A 60 -12.61 -10.57 8.71
CA GLY A 60 -12.75 -11.97 9.04
C GLY A 60 -11.92 -12.93 8.20
N ASN A 61 -10.67 -13.17 8.59
CA ASN A 61 -10.07 -14.48 8.39
C ASN A 61 -9.95 -15.17 9.76
N SER A 62 -11.10 -15.58 10.30
CA SER A 62 -11.13 -16.69 11.24
C SER A 62 -10.76 -17.93 10.43
N ARG A 63 -9.47 -18.27 10.44
CA ARG A 63 -8.99 -19.60 10.04
C ARG A 63 -8.83 -20.42 11.30
N TYR A 64 -9.88 -21.18 11.60
CA TYR A 64 -9.71 -22.52 12.14
C TYR A 64 -9.05 -23.40 11.06
#